data_AF-G0NC36-F1
#
_entry.id   AF-G0NC36-F1
#
_cell.length_a   1.000
_cell.length_b   1.000
_cell.length_c   1.000
_cell.angle_alpha   90.00
_cell.angle_beta   90.00
_cell.angle_gamma   90.00
#
_symmetry.space_group_name_H-M   'P 1'
#
loop_
_entity.id
_entity.type
_entity.pdbx_description
1 polymer ?
#
loop_
_entity_poly.entity_id
_entity_poly.type
_entity_poly.pdbx_seq_one_letter_code
_entity_poly.pdbx_strand_id
1 'polypeptide(L)'
;MRLAILNMTPEDVNKLIGPPPPPTCRNPTSGAKPRKKFVFGNHQKSVLKAVFQQNQNPTTLENQQLADELKLEFKTVKNFFDNARRRKTH
;
A
#
# COMPACT_ATOMS: atom_id res chain seq x y z
N MET A 1 -44.74 -14.37 39.50
CA MET A 1 -43.61 -14.00 38.63
C MET A 1 -42.69 -15.21 38.54
N ARG A 2 -43.05 -16.24 37.76
CA ARG A 2 -42.77 -16.35 36.31
C ARG A 2 -41.28 -16.13 36.06
N LEU A 3 -40.53 -17.21 36.33
CA LEU A 3 -39.85 -18.01 35.32
C LEU A 3 -38.76 -17.17 34.66
N ALA A 4 -37.48 -17.52 34.79
CA ALA A 4 -36.68 -17.47 33.59
C ALA A 4 -35.44 -18.33 33.65
N ILE A 5 -35.43 -19.47 32.98
CA ILE A 5 -35.50 -19.50 31.52
C ILE A 5 -34.23 -18.85 30.98
N LEU A 6 -33.23 -19.67 30.66
CA LEU A 6 -32.93 -19.96 29.25
C LEU A 6 -33.66 -19.05 28.24
N ASN A 7 -33.42 -17.73 28.17
CA ASN A 7 -33.94 -16.83 27.12
C ASN A 7 -33.18 -15.47 27.13
N MET A 8 -31.85 -15.46 27.26
CA MET A 8 -31.11 -14.22 26.97
C MET A 8 -31.15 -13.97 25.46
N THR A 9 -31.61 -12.79 25.07
CA THR A 9 -31.74 -12.34 23.69
C THR A 9 -30.36 -12.18 23.04
N PRO A 10 -30.25 -12.32 21.70
CA PRO A 10 -28.99 -12.17 20.96
C PRO A 10 -28.37 -10.76 21.04
N GLU A 11 -29.05 -9.79 21.65
CA GLU A 11 -28.53 -8.43 21.86
C GLU A 11 -27.48 -8.35 22.98
N ASP A 12 -27.54 -9.22 23.99
CA ASP A 12 -26.58 -9.23 25.10
C ASP A 12 -25.21 -9.81 24.71
N VAL A 13 -25.16 -10.74 23.74
CA VAL A 13 -23.90 -11.30 23.22
C VAL A 13 -23.11 -10.25 22.42
N ASN A 14 -23.80 -9.37 21.69
CA ASN A 14 -23.18 -8.35 20.86
C ASN A 14 -22.61 -7.16 21.67
N LYS A 15 -22.95 -7.04 22.97
CA LYS A 15 -22.34 -6.04 23.87
C LYS A 15 -21.02 -6.49 24.51
N LEU A 16 -20.70 -7.79 24.48
CA LEU A 16 -19.48 -8.34 25.10
C LEU A 16 -18.29 -8.47 24.12
N ILE A 17 -18.56 -8.45 22.81
CA ILE A 17 -17.51 -8.31 21.80
C ILE A 17 -17.22 -6.81 21.69
N GLY A 18 -16.19 -6.35 22.41
CA GLY A 18 -15.68 -4.99 22.24
C GLY A 18 -15.42 -4.70 20.74
N PRO A 19 -15.51 -3.44 20.31
CA PRO A 19 -15.32 -3.09 18.90
C PRO A 19 -14.02 -3.73 18.38
N PRO A 20 -13.99 -4.25 17.14
CA PRO A 20 -12.76 -4.75 16.56
C PRO A 20 -11.68 -3.68 16.73
N PRO A 21 -10.42 -4.05 17.06
CA PRO A 21 -9.36 -3.08 17.19
C PRO A 21 -9.37 -2.24 15.91
N PRO A 22 -9.37 -0.90 16.01
CA PRO A 22 -9.40 -0.06 14.83
C PRO A 22 -8.27 -0.51 13.90
N PRO A 23 -8.49 -0.58 12.56
CA PRO A 23 -7.37 -0.73 11.65
C PRO A 23 -6.40 0.38 12.04
N THR A 24 -5.25 0.00 12.61
CA THR A 24 -4.23 0.85 13.26
C THR A 24 -4.55 2.32 13.09
N CYS A 25 -4.89 3.01 14.17
CA CYS A 25 -5.10 4.45 14.22
C CYS A 25 -3.92 5.19 13.56
N ARG A 26 -3.89 5.25 12.23
CA ARG A 26 -3.29 6.32 11.49
C ARG A 26 -4.22 7.46 11.81
N ASN A 27 -3.89 8.22 12.86
CA ASN A 27 -4.52 9.50 13.10
C ASN A 27 -4.62 10.19 11.74
N PRO A 28 -5.82 10.38 11.19
CA PRO A 28 -5.98 11.21 10.03
C PRO A 28 -5.86 12.62 10.58
N THR A 29 -4.64 13.05 10.85
CA THR A 29 -4.38 14.43 11.22
C THR A 29 -4.73 15.25 9.98
N SER A 30 -5.95 15.78 10.02
CA SER A 30 -6.41 16.95 9.27
C SER A 30 -6.53 16.77 7.76
N GLY A 31 -7.69 16.31 7.29
CA GLY A 31 -8.29 16.75 6.01
C GLY A 31 -7.41 16.73 4.74
N ALA A 32 -6.39 15.88 4.67
CA ALA A 32 -5.49 15.84 3.53
C ALA A 32 -6.24 15.25 2.32
N LYS A 33 -6.54 16.10 1.33
CA LYS A 33 -7.09 15.69 0.03
C LYS A 33 -6.32 14.46 -0.49
N PRO A 34 -6.99 13.47 -1.09
CA PRO A 34 -6.32 12.28 -1.60
C PRO A 34 -5.15 12.72 -2.50
N ARG A 35 -3.93 12.40 -2.09
CA ARG A 35 -2.74 12.76 -2.86
C ARG A 35 -2.89 12.13 -4.24
N LYS A 36 -2.92 12.98 -5.28
CA LYS A 36 -3.01 12.52 -6.67
C LYS A 36 -1.91 11.49 -6.89
N LYS A 37 -2.31 10.26 -7.24
CA LYS A 37 -1.36 9.18 -7.48
C LYS A 37 -0.48 9.59 -8.66
N PHE A 38 0.82 9.52 -8.46
CA PHE A 38 1.76 9.69 -9.57
C PHE A 38 1.61 8.52 -10.54
N VAL A 39 1.47 8.83 -11.82
CA VAL A 39 1.39 7.84 -12.89
C VAL A 39 2.55 8.08 -13.85
N PHE A 40 3.39 7.08 -14.02
CA PHE A 40 4.49 7.14 -14.99
C PHE A 40 3.95 7.34 -16.42
N GLY A 41 4.62 8.20 -17.18
CA GLY A 41 4.39 8.34 -18.62
C GLY A 41 4.76 7.06 -19.39
N ASN A 42 4.28 6.94 -20.63
CA ASN A 42 4.53 5.74 -21.45
C ASN A 42 6.02 5.53 -21.72
N HIS A 43 6.76 6.60 -22.01
CA HIS A 43 8.21 6.55 -22.20
C HIS A 43 8.94 6.08 -20.94
N GLN A 44 8.64 6.70 -19.78
CA GLN A 44 9.22 6.31 -18.49
C GLN A 44 8.95 4.84 -18.14
N LYS A 45 7.72 4.36 -18.37
CA LYS A 45 7.37 2.94 -18.18
C LYS A 45 8.17 2.02 -19.09
N SER A 46 8.39 2.41 -20.34
CA SER A 46 9.13 1.61 -21.32
C SER A 46 10.58 1.44 -20.88
N VAL A 47 11.25 2.54 -20.51
CA VAL A 47 12.64 2.51 -20.03
C VAL A 47 12.77 1.70 -18.75
N LEU A 48 11.92 1.97 -17.74
CA LEU A 48 11.96 1.24 -16.47
C LEU A 48 11.72 -0.27 -16.65
N LYS A 49 10.86 -0.68 -17.61
CA LYS A 49 10.64 -2.09 -17.93
C LYS A 49 11.84 -2.70 -18.65
N ALA A 50 12.43 -2.00 -19.62
CA ALA A 50 13.60 -2.47 -20.36
C ALA A 50 14.77 -2.73 -19.40
N VAL A 51 15.03 -1.79 -18.49
CA VAL A 51 16.06 -1.96 -17.46
C VAL A 51 15.70 -3.09 -16.51
N PHE A 52 14.43 -3.23 -16.08
CA PHE A 52 14.01 -4.33 -15.22
C PHE A 52 14.17 -5.72 -15.85
N GLN A 53 14.08 -5.83 -17.18
CA GLN A 53 14.34 -7.09 -17.89
C GLN A 53 15.83 -7.46 -17.85
N GLN A 54 16.72 -6.47 -17.91
CA GLN A 54 18.17 -6.67 -17.89
C GLN A 54 18.71 -6.83 -16.46
N ASN A 55 18.26 -5.99 -15.53
CA ASN A 55 18.65 -6.00 -14.14
C ASN A 55 17.42 -5.84 -13.22
N GLN A 56 17.08 -6.90 -12.49
CA GLN A 56 15.93 -6.91 -11.60
C GLN A 56 16.21 -6.23 -10.25
N ASN A 57 17.47 -6.10 -9.87
CA ASN A 57 17.93 -5.54 -8.60
C ASN A 57 19.00 -4.47 -8.87
N PRO A 58 18.63 -3.32 -9.47
CA PRO A 58 19.55 -2.22 -9.67
C PRO A 58 20.10 -1.74 -8.33
N THR A 59 21.39 -1.43 -8.31
CA THR A 59 22.11 -0.84 -7.18
C THR A 59 21.58 0.57 -6.89
N THR A 60 21.95 1.12 -5.73
CA THR A 60 21.57 2.49 -5.36
C THR A 60 22.04 3.51 -6.40
N LEU A 61 23.24 3.34 -6.96
CA LEU A 61 23.78 4.24 -7.99
C LEU A 61 22.96 4.18 -9.28
N GLU A 62 22.66 2.97 -9.77
CA GLU A 62 21.84 2.79 -10.99
C GLU A 62 20.43 3.37 -10.82
N ASN A 63 19.83 3.20 -9.63
CA ASN A 63 18.54 3.80 -9.33
C ASN A 63 18.58 5.35 -9.32
N GLN A 64 19.68 5.95 -8.86
CA GLN A 64 19.86 7.41 -8.91
C GLN A 64 20.03 7.89 -10.37
N GLN A 65 20.87 7.21 -11.15
CA GLN A 65 21.06 7.54 -12.56
C GLN A 65 19.74 7.50 -13.35
N LEU A 66 18.92 6.45 -13.16
CA LEU A 66 17.61 6.34 -13.79
C LEU A 66 16.64 7.43 -13.34
N ALA A 67 16.73 7.85 -12.07
CA ALA A 67 15.92 8.94 -11.54
C ALA A 67 16.29 10.26 -12.21
N ASP A 68 17.59 10.56 -12.34
CA ASP A 68 18.09 11.78 -12.97
C ASP A 68 17.80 11.86 -14.48
N GLU A 69 17.90 10.71 -15.17
CA GLU A 69 17.60 10.58 -16.60
C GLU A 69 16.11 10.75 -16.88
N LEU A 70 15.25 10.07 -16.11
CA LEU A 70 13.79 10.13 -16.30
C LEU A 70 13.13 11.34 -15.62
N LYS A 71 13.92 12.18 -14.94
CA LYS A 71 13.48 13.31 -14.11
C LYS A 71 12.44 12.88 -13.08
N LEU A 72 12.72 11.78 -12.40
CA LEU A 72 11.89 11.16 -11.36
C LEU A 72 12.57 11.25 -10.00
N GLU A 73 11.80 11.09 -8.93
CA GLU A 73 12.38 10.97 -7.59
C GLU A 73 12.97 9.56 -7.40
N PHE A 74 14.16 9.47 -6.79
CA PHE A 74 14.84 8.21 -6.46
C PHE A 74 13.90 7.20 -5.78
N LYS A 75 13.11 7.65 -4.80
CA LYS A 75 12.16 6.82 -4.07
C LYS A 75 11.09 6.23 -4.99
N THR A 76 10.67 6.97 -6.02
CA THR A 76 9.66 6.53 -6.99
C THR A 76 10.21 5.43 -7.89
N VAL A 77 11.46 5.57 -8.34
CA VAL A 77 12.18 4.55 -9.12
C VAL A 77 12.41 3.30 -8.27
N LYS A 78 12.93 3.43 -7.05
CA LYS A 78 13.11 2.31 -6.12
C LYS A 78 11.80 1.56 -5.85
N ASN A 79 10.73 2.29 -5.55
CA ASN A 79 9.40 1.70 -5.32
C ASN A 79 8.87 0.95 -6.55
N PHE A 80 9.18 1.43 -7.76
CA PHE A 80 8.81 0.74 -8.99
C PHE A 80 9.46 -0.64 -9.05
N PHE A 81 10.78 -0.74 -8.82
CA PHE A 81 11.50 -2.01 -8.83
C PHE A 81 11.05 -2.95 -7.72
N ASP A 82 10.85 -2.44 -6.50
CA ASP A 82 10.30 -3.21 -5.38
C ASP A 82 8.90 -3.77 -5.70
N ASN A 83 8.05 -2.97 -6.36
CA ASN A 83 6.72 -3.40 -6.78
C ASN A 83 6.73 -4.31 -8.02
N ALA A 84 7.68 -4.12 -8.93
CA ALA A 84 7.85 -4.97 -10.10
C ALA A 84 8.31 -6.38 -9.68
N ARG A 85 9.24 -6.49 -8.73
CA ARG A 85 9.67 -7.76 -8.14
C ARG A 85 8.51 -8.48 -7.45
N ARG A 86 7.76 -7.79 -6.58
CA ARG A 86 6.57 -8.35 -5.91
C ARG A 86 5.53 -8.90 -6.89
N ARG A 87 5.33 -8.23 -8.04
CA ARG A 87 4.37 -8.65 -9.07
C ARG A 87 4.90 -9.77 -9.99
N LYS A 88 6.21 -9.98 -10.07
CA LYS A 88 6.81 -11.10 -10.82
C LYS A 88 6.67 -12.42 -10.05
N THR A 89 6.58 -12.38 -8.73
CA THR A 89 6.50 -13.57 -7.84
C THR A 89 5.06 -14.08 -7.66
N HIS A 90 4.16 -13.87 -8.63
CA HIS A 90 2.77 -14.31 -8.60
C HIS A 90 2.36 -14.77 -10.01
#